data_AF-A0A3B9ARC3-F1
#
_entry.id   AF-A0A3B9ARC3-F1
#
_cell.length_a   1.000
_cell.length_b   1.000
_cell.length_c   1.000
_cell.angle_alpha   90.00
_cell.angle_beta   90.00
_cell.angle_gamma   90.00
#
_symmetry.space_group_name_H-M   'P 1'
#
loop_
_entity.id
_entity.type
_entity.pdbx_description
1 polymer ?
#
loop_
_entity_poly.entity_id
_entity_poly.type
_entity_poly.pdbx_seq_one_letter_code
_entity_poly.pdbx_strand_id
1 'polypeptide(L)'
;MEPVFDFGSVDEGEIVKHAYKFKNTGSEPLVISNCKGSCGCTVPTWPKEPIPPGGEGEIKVEFNSKGKPGPQSKRVTVTANTMPTETFIEIKGEVRGKEQPAVKGQ
;
A
#
# COMPACT_ATOMS: atom_id res chain seq x y z
N MET A 1 -1.67 -11.16 8.37
CA MET A 1 -1.40 -10.22 7.27
C MET A 1 -0.03 -9.63 7.48
N GLU A 2 0.84 -9.65 6.48
CA GLU A 2 2.12 -8.94 6.55
C GLU A 2 1.85 -7.45 6.28
N PRO A 3 2.16 -6.55 7.23
CA PRO A 3 1.80 -5.13 7.10
C PRO A 3 2.74 -4.36 6.18
N VAL A 4 3.88 -4.94 5.80
CA VAL A 4 4.89 -4.29 4.94
C VAL A 4 5.14 -5.16 3.73
N PHE A 5 4.96 -4.59 2.54
CA PHE A 5 5.37 -5.17 1.27
C PHE A 5 6.61 -4.45 0.74
N ASP A 6 7.68 -5.20 0.48
CA ASP A 6 8.86 -4.70 -0.22
C ASP A 6 8.78 -5.08 -1.69
N PHE A 7 8.71 -4.09 -2.59
CA PHE A 7 8.65 -4.34 -4.03
C PHE A 7 10.04 -4.48 -4.67
N GLY A 8 11.12 -4.42 -3.89
CA GLY A 8 12.48 -4.47 -4.38
C GLY A 8 12.85 -3.20 -5.12
N SER A 9 13.16 -3.31 -6.41
CA SER A 9 13.49 -2.17 -7.27
C SER A 9 12.61 -2.14 -8.51
N VAL A 10 12.08 -0.96 -8.84
CA VAL A 10 11.30 -0.72 -10.07
C VAL A 10 11.84 0.49 -10.80
N ASP A 11 11.57 0.57 -12.10
CA ASP A 11 11.93 1.76 -12.88
C ASP A 11 10.92 2.89 -12.66
N GLU A 12 11.41 4.13 -12.76
CA GLU A 12 10.56 5.31 -12.66
C GLU A 12 9.47 5.31 -13.75
N GLY A 13 8.22 5.42 -13.34
CA GLY A 13 7.04 5.40 -14.22
C GLY A 13 6.25 4.10 -14.16
N GLU A 14 6.79 3.05 -13.52
CA GLU A 14 6.05 1.83 -13.23
C GLU A 14 4.96 2.04 -12.17
N ILE A 15 3.92 1.21 -12.27
CA ILE A 15 2.85 1.15 -11.26
C ILE A 15 3.05 -0.12 -10.44
N VAL A 16 3.50 0.04 -9.21
CA VAL A 16 3.64 -1.08 -8.27
C VAL A 16 2.26 -1.43 -7.73
N LYS A 17 1.88 -2.72 -7.79
CA LYS A 17 0.60 -3.21 -7.27
C LYS A 17 0.82 -4.30 -6.25
N HIS A 18 0.10 -4.24 -5.13
CA HIS A 18 0.11 -5.29 -4.13
C HIS A 18 -1.27 -5.48 -3.52
N ALA A 19 -1.66 -6.73 -3.27
CA ALA A 19 -2.93 -7.10 -2.65
C ALA A 19 -2.69 -7.68 -1.26
N TYR A 20 -3.02 -6.90 -0.23
CA TYR A 20 -2.96 -7.36 1.14
C TYR A 20 -4.22 -8.15 1.49
N LYS A 21 -4.09 -9.47 1.60
CA LYS A 21 -5.18 -10.35 2.03
C LYS A 21 -5.32 -10.35 3.55
N PHE A 22 -6.55 -10.30 4.02
CA PHE A 22 -6.90 -10.37 5.43
C PHE A 22 -8.13 -11.25 5.64
N LYS A 23 -8.30 -11.70 6.88
CA LYS A 23 -9.44 -12.48 7.33
C LYS A 23 -10.09 -11.77 8.51
N ASN A 24 -11.40 -11.67 8.52
CA ASN A 24 -12.13 -11.21 9.70
C ASN A 24 -12.09 -12.30 10.77
N THR A 25 -11.27 -12.11 11.79
CA THR A 25 -11.16 -13.01 12.95
C THR A 25 -12.05 -12.61 14.12
N GLY A 26 -12.86 -11.57 13.96
CA GLY A 26 -13.82 -11.11 14.96
C GLY A 26 -15.12 -11.91 14.94
N SER A 27 -16.02 -11.58 15.87
CA SER A 27 -17.35 -12.17 16.00
C SER A 27 -18.45 -11.40 15.26
N GLU A 28 -18.13 -10.21 14.75
CA GLU A 28 -19.06 -9.32 14.05
C GLU A 28 -18.57 -9.04 12.62
N PRO A 29 -19.45 -8.61 11.69
CA PRO A 29 -19.03 -8.17 10.37
C PRO A 29 -18.00 -7.03 10.45
N LEU A 30 -16.87 -7.22 9.77
CA LEU A 30 -15.82 -6.22 9.65
C LEU A 30 -16.20 -5.20 8.57
N VAL A 31 -16.19 -3.93 8.94
CA VAL A 31 -16.51 -2.80 8.07
C VAL A 31 -15.30 -1.89 7.99
N ILE A 32 -14.77 -1.71 6.78
CA ILE A 32 -13.67 -0.77 6.51
C ILE A 32 -14.29 0.55 6.04
N SER A 33 -14.33 1.53 6.94
CA SER A 33 -14.94 2.84 6.67
C SER A 33 -14.05 3.73 5.80
N ASN A 34 -12.74 3.61 5.92
CA ASN A 34 -11.80 4.43 5.15
C ASN A 34 -10.48 3.70 4.89
N CYS A 35 -9.87 4.01 3.74
CA CYS A 35 -8.53 3.57 3.40
C CYS A 35 -7.83 4.71 2.65
N LYS A 36 -6.75 5.25 3.20
CA LYS A 36 -6.12 6.48 2.70
C LYS A 36 -4.61 6.32 2.61
N GLY A 37 -4.06 6.53 1.41
CA GLY A 37 -2.62 6.65 1.21
C GLY A 37 -2.05 7.95 1.76
N SER A 38 -0.79 7.93 2.17
CA SER A 38 -0.07 9.12 2.67
C SER A 38 0.17 10.20 1.60
N CYS A 39 0.15 9.82 0.31
CA CYS A 39 0.25 10.71 -0.85
C CYS A 39 -0.81 10.33 -1.89
N GLY A 40 -1.17 11.26 -2.78
CA GLY A 40 -1.99 10.95 -3.97
C GLY A 40 -1.31 9.99 -4.97
N CYS A 41 -0.02 9.68 -4.76
CA CYS A 41 0.72 8.70 -5.54
C CYS A 41 0.46 7.25 -5.12
N THR A 42 -0.24 7.03 -4.00
CA THR A 42 -0.57 5.70 -3.46
C THR A 42 -2.08 5.60 -3.31
N VAL A 43 -2.70 4.76 -4.14
CA VAL A 43 -4.14 4.63 -4.24
C VAL A 43 -4.57 3.26 -3.72
N PRO A 44 -5.29 3.19 -2.59
CA PRO A 44 -5.86 1.95 -2.12
C PRO A 44 -7.25 1.69 -2.73
N THR A 45 -7.55 0.42 -2.96
CA THR A 45 -8.88 -0.12 -3.27
C THR A 45 -9.22 -1.20 -2.25
N TRP A 46 -10.42 -1.17 -1.68
CA TRP A 46 -10.84 -2.05 -0.59
C TRP A 46 -12.32 -2.41 -0.70
N PRO A 47 -12.77 -3.52 -0.08
CA PRO A 47 -14.17 -3.89 -0.04
C PRO A 47 -15.01 -2.83 0.69
N LYS A 48 -16.13 -2.44 0.08
CA LYS A 48 -17.11 -1.51 0.67
C LYS A 48 -18.22 -2.23 1.41
N GLU A 49 -18.38 -3.52 1.15
CA GLU A 49 -19.35 -4.37 1.82
C GLU A 49 -18.76 -4.94 3.11
N PRO A 50 -19.60 -5.18 4.15
CA PRO A 50 -19.16 -5.82 5.37
C PRO A 50 -18.62 -7.23 5.12
N ILE A 51 -17.45 -7.55 5.68
CA ILE A 51 -16.85 -8.88 5.63
C ILE A 51 -17.36 -9.70 6.82
N PRO A 52 -18.09 -10.81 6.61
CA PRO A 52 -18.65 -11.60 7.72
C PRO A 52 -17.56 -12.23 8.60
N PRO A 53 -17.87 -12.66 9.84
CA PRO A 53 -16.96 -13.43 10.68
C PRO A 53 -16.38 -14.64 9.94
N GLY A 54 -15.06 -14.80 9.99
CA GLY A 54 -14.34 -15.84 9.24
C GLY A 54 -14.21 -15.59 7.74
N GLY A 55 -14.83 -14.53 7.20
CA GLY A 55 -14.71 -14.13 5.81
C GLY A 55 -13.34 -13.53 5.49
N GLU A 56 -12.97 -13.55 4.21
CA GLU A 56 -11.71 -13.02 3.70
C GLU A 56 -11.96 -11.79 2.82
N GLY A 57 -11.00 -10.89 2.79
CA GLY A 57 -11.01 -9.70 1.95
C GLY A 57 -9.60 -9.30 1.53
N GLU A 58 -9.50 -8.32 0.64
CA GLU A 58 -8.22 -7.79 0.21
C GLU A 58 -8.22 -6.26 0.10
N ILE A 59 -7.09 -5.65 0.44
CA ILE A 59 -6.81 -4.24 0.17
C ILE A 59 -5.73 -4.20 -0.92
N LYS A 60 -6.10 -3.70 -2.10
CA LYS A 60 -5.17 -3.48 -3.21
C LYS A 60 -4.54 -2.11 -3.07
N VAL A 61 -3.23 -2.02 -3.14
CA VAL A 61 -2.48 -0.75 -3.13
C VAL A 61 -1.76 -0.61 -4.45
N GLU A 62 -1.99 0.51 -5.12
CA GLU A 62 -1.29 0.91 -6.35
C GLU A 62 -0.41 2.14 -6.05
N PHE A 63 0.90 2.00 -6.27
CA PHE A 63 1.86 3.09 -6.13
C PHE A 63 2.38 3.51 -7.51
N ASN A 64 2.21 4.78 -7.86
CA ASN A 64 2.77 5.37 -9.07
C ASN A 64 4.17 5.92 -8.79
N SER A 65 5.21 5.27 -9.34
CA SER A 65 6.62 5.62 -9.12
C SER A 65 7.09 6.84 -9.93
N LYS A 66 6.25 7.37 -10.84
CA LYS A 66 6.61 8.50 -11.71
C LYS A 66 7.00 9.74 -10.89
N GLY A 67 8.18 10.30 -11.16
CA GLY A 67 8.71 11.45 -10.42
C GLY A 67 8.97 11.14 -8.95
N LYS A 68 9.30 9.89 -8.62
CA LYS A 68 9.61 9.42 -7.25
C LYS A 68 10.90 8.56 -7.21
N PRO A 69 12.04 8.99 -7.79
CA PRO A 69 13.28 8.23 -7.74
C PRO A 69 13.82 8.09 -6.30
N GLY A 70 14.66 7.08 -6.08
CA GLY A 70 15.28 6.75 -4.79
C GLY A 70 14.40 5.92 -3.87
N PRO A 71 14.79 5.76 -2.59
CA PRO A 71 14.07 4.92 -1.64
C PRO A 71 12.67 5.48 -1.34
N GLN A 72 11.67 4.61 -1.44
CA GLN A 72 10.27 4.92 -1.17
C GLN A 72 9.77 4.09 0.02
N SER A 73 9.00 4.74 0.89
CA SER A 73 8.14 4.10 1.88
C SER A 73 6.81 4.84 1.88
N LYS A 74 5.72 4.14 1.56
CA LYS A 74 4.38 4.69 1.43
C LYS A 74 3.44 3.94 2.36
N ARG A 75 2.75 4.68 3.22
CA ARG A 75 1.79 4.13 4.17
C ARG A 75 0.38 4.35 3.68
N VAL A 76 -0.47 3.38 3.96
CA VAL A 76 -1.92 3.45 3.79
C VAL A 76 -2.54 3.21 5.16
N THR A 77 -3.33 4.16 5.65
CA THR A 77 -4.10 4.03 6.88
C THR A 77 -5.44 3.39 6.57
N VAL A 78 -5.78 2.35 7.31
CA VAL A 78 -7.04 1.60 7.22
C VAL A 78 -7.83 1.88 8.49
N THR A 79 -9.03 2.44 8.34
CA THR A 79 -9.96 2.69 9.45
C THR A 79 -11.10 1.67 9.36
N ALA A 80 -11.33 0.94 10.46
CA ALA A 80 -12.35 -0.10 10.53
C ALA A 80 -13.02 -0.14 11.92
N ASN A 81 -14.13 -0.87 12.04
CA ASN A 81 -14.81 -1.14 13.32
C ASN A 81 -14.07 -2.18 14.19
N THR A 82 -12.74 -2.06 14.27
CA THR A 82 -11.86 -2.93 15.06
C THR A 82 -11.30 -2.19 16.28
N MET A 83 -10.61 -2.91 17.16
CA MET A 83 -9.80 -2.33 18.22
C MET A 83 -8.34 -2.81 18.03
N PRO A 84 -7.40 -1.91 17.68
CA PRO A 84 -7.57 -0.48 17.42
C PRO A 84 -8.42 -0.19 16.16
N THR A 85 -9.02 1.01 16.12
CA THR A 85 -9.86 1.47 15.00
C THR A 85 -9.04 1.74 13.74
N GLU A 86 -7.79 2.16 13.91
CA GLU A 86 -6.87 2.42 12.81
C GLU A 86 -5.72 1.43 12.81
N THR A 87 -5.43 0.90 11.64
CA THR A 87 -4.25 0.09 11.36
C THR A 87 -3.56 0.65 10.11
N PHE A 88 -2.31 0.28 9.87
CA PHE A 88 -1.55 0.75 8.72
C PHE A 88 -0.87 -0.38 7.98
N ILE A 89 -0.73 -0.17 6.68
CA ILE A 89 -0.06 -1.06 5.74
C ILE A 89 0.95 -0.23 4.95
N GLU A 90 2.09 -0.79 4.59
CA GLU A 90 3.21 -0.05 4.03
C GLU A 90 3.79 -0.75 2.80
N ILE A 91 3.95 0.00 1.71
CA ILE A 91 4.70 -0.44 0.54
C ILE A 91 6.04 0.30 0.48
N LYS A 92 7.13 -0.43 0.36
CA LYS A 92 8.49 0.12 0.34
C LYS A 92 9.37 -0.51 -0.74
N GLY A 93 10.42 0.18 -1.12
CA GLY A 93 11.40 -0.29 -2.11
C GLY A 93 12.15 0.87 -2.75
N GLU A 94 12.92 0.57 -3.79
CA GLU A 94 13.79 1.51 -4.50
C GLU A 94 13.20 1.86 -5.87
N VAL A 95 13.10 3.13 -6.22
CA VAL A 95 12.72 3.54 -7.59
C VAL A 95 13.97 3.99 -8.32
N ARG A 96 14.32 3.29 -9.39
CA ARG A 96 15.42 3.65 -10.28
C ARG A 96 14.97 4.81 -11.15
N GLY A 97 15.47 6.00 -10.81
CA GLY A 97 15.36 7.15 -11.68
C GLY A 97 16.08 6.87 -13.01
N LYS A 98 15.64 7.52 -14.08
CA LYS A 98 16.47 7.58 -15.29
C LYS A 98 17.76 8.29 -14.88
N GLU A 99 18.90 7.60 -14.94
CA GLU A 99 20.20 8.23 -14.69
C GLU A 99 20.25 9.55 -15.46
N GLN A 100 20.35 10.68 -14.74
CA GLN A 100 21.19 11.74 -15.28
C GLN A 100 22.59 11.12 -15.33
N PRO A 101 23.28 11.15 -16.48
CA PRO A 101 24.58 10.52 -16.60
C PRO A 101 25.45 11.00 -15.45
N ALA A 102 26.07 10.06 -14.73
CA ALA A 102 27.06 10.35 -13.73
C ALA A 102 28.00 11.44 -14.28
N VAL A 103 28.04 12.59 -13.61
CA VAL A 103 28.92 13.69 -13.99
C VAL A 103 30.34 13.12 -13.95
N LYS A 104 30.91 12.78 -15.11
CA LYS A 104 32.33 12.51 -15.23
C LYS A 104 33.01 13.85 -14.98
N GLY A 105 33.42 14.07 -13.73
CA GLY A 105 34.39 15.10 -13.42
C GLY A 105 35.74 14.69 -14.01
N GLN A 106 36.15 15.35 -15.09
CA GLN A 106 37.40 16.11 -15.25
C GLN A 106 37.53 16.60 -16.70
#